data_AF-A0AA51L1U0-F1
#
_entry.id   AF-A0AA51L1U0-F1
#
_cell.length_a   1.000
_cell.length_b   1.000
_cell.length_c   1.000
_cell.angle_alpha   90.00
_cell.angle_beta   90.00
_cell.angle_gamma   90.00
#
_symmetry.space_group_name_H-M   'P 1'
#
loop_
_entity.id
_entity.type
_entity.pdbx_description
1 polymer ?
#
loop_
_entity_poly.entity_id
_entity_poly.type
_entity_poly.pdbx_seq_one_letter_code
_entity_poly.pdbx_strand_id
1 'polypeptide(L)' 'MILDNRGLEPPQPMMRTLEALEKMDSNGILTIFNDRRPMFLYEQLDELGFQHRTEPQHDGSFKIEIFR' A
#
# COMPACT_ATOMS: atom_id res chain seq x y z
N MET A 1 -3.01 -8.97 5.76
CA MET A 1 -4.26 -8.33 5.28
C MET A 1 -4.11 -8.00 3.80
N ILE A 2 -5.19 -7.98 3.00
CA ILE A 2 -5.11 -7.63 1.57
C ILE A 2 -6.13 -6.52 1.26
N LEU A 3 -5.71 -5.49 0.51
CA LEU A 3 -6.59 -4.45 -0.03
C LEU A 3 -6.45 -4.33 -1.54
N ASP A 4 -7.58 -4.27 -2.23
CA ASP A 4 -7.62 -3.85 -3.63
C ASP A 4 -8.03 -2.37 -3.69
N ASN A 5 -7.15 -1.53 -4.24
CA ASN A 5 -7.37 -0.10 -4.43
C ASN A 5 -7.41 0.27 -5.92
N ARG A 6 -7.44 -0.71 -6.83
CA ARG A 6 -7.63 -0.46 -8.26
C ARG A 6 -9.00 0.16 -8.52
N GLY A 7 -9.08 1.07 -9.47
CA GLY A 7 -10.26 1.85 -9.83
C GLY A 7 -10.61 2.98 -8.85
N LEU A 8 -9.81 3.21 -7.80
CA LEU A 8 -10.05 4.29 -6.85
C LEU A 8 -9.33 5.58 -7.24
N GLU A 9 -10.06 6.69 -7.19
CA GLU A 9 -9.52 8.02 -7.45
C GLU A 9 -8.66 8.54 -6.28
N PRO A 10 -7.59 9.32 -6.54
CA PRO A 10 -6.83 9.97 -5.48
C PRO A 10 -7.73 10.90 -4.64
N PRO A 11 -7.54 10.97 -3.31
CA PRO A 11 -6.50 10.31 -2.51
C PRO A 11 -6.92 8.95 -1.91
N GLN A 12 -8.04 8.37 -2.36
CA GLN A 12 -8.67 7.20 -1.72
C GLN A 12 -7.74 5.98 -1.53
N PRO A 13 -6.93 5.53 -2.52
CA PRO A 13 -6.00 4.41 -2.34
C PRO A 13 -5.06 4.60 -1.14
N MET A 14 -4.57 5.82 -0.97
CA MET A 14 -3.60 6.16 0.07
C MET A 14 -4.28 6.16 1.43
N MET A 15 -5.41 6.87 1.58
CA MET A 15 -6.13 6.95 2.85
C MET A 15 -6.54 5.56 3.36
N ARG A 16 -7.10 4.72 2.49
CA ARG A 16 -7.48 3.34 2.86
C ARG A 16 -6.29 2.50 3.31
N THR A 17 -5.14 2.69 2.69
CA THR A 17 -3.92 1.96 3.06
C THR A 17 -3.43 2.40 4.44
N LEU A 18 -3.34 3.71 4.69
CA LEU A 18 -2.88 4.24 5.98
C LEU A 18 -3.82 3.82 7.13
N GLU A 19 -5.14 3.92 6.94
CA GLU A 19 -6.12 3.46 7.93
C GLU A 19 -6.01 1.96 8.25
N ALA A 20 -5.63 1.14 7.26
CA ALA A 20 -5.42 -0.29 7.48
C ALA A 20 -4.11 -0.59 8.21
N LEU A 21 -3.06 0.20 7.95
CA LEU A 21 -1.78 0.08 8.65
C LEU A 21 -1.90 0.45 10.13
N GLU A 22 -2.72 1.45 10.48
CA GLU A 22 -3.01 1.80 11.88
C GLU A 22 -3.63 0.66 12.67
N LYS A 23 -4.38 -0.23 11.99
CA LYS A 23 -5.06 -1.38 12.59
C LYS A 23 -4.24 -2.68 12.49
N MET A 24 -3.07 -2.62 11.87
CA MET A 24 -2.23 -3.80 11.63
C MET A 24 -1.38 -4.14 12.85
N ASP A 25 -1.32 -5.44 13.17
CA ASP A 25 -0.43 -5.96 14.22
C ASP A 25 1.04 -5.69 13.89
N SER A 26 1.90 -5.62 14.91
CA SER A 26 3.33 -5.30 14.78
C SER A 26 4.13 -6.25 13.88
N ASN A 27 3.69 -7.50 13.73
CA ASN A 27 4.30 -8.51 12.85
C ASN A 27 3.47 -8.77 11.58
N GLY A 28 2.47 -7.92 11.31
CA GLY A 28 1.57 -8.07 10.18
C GLY A 28 2.20 -7.63 8.87
N ILE A 29 1.69 -8.20 7.78
CA ILE A 29 1.96 -7.72 6.41
C ILE A 29 0.64 -7.28 5.79
N LEU A 30 0.63 -6.05 5.25
CA LEU A 30 -0.45 -5.53 4.43
C LEU A 30 -0.03 -5.62 2.96
N THR A 31 -0.81 -6.34 2.16
CA THR A 31 -0.65 -6.37 0.71
C THR A 31 -1.69 -5.47 0.07
N ILE A 32 -1.28 -4.54 -0.78
CA ILE A 32 -2.19 -3.68 -1.54
C ILE A 32 -1.99 -3.85 -3.04
N PHE A 33 -3.05 -3.66 -3.82
CA PHE A 33 -3.01 -3.59 -5.28
C PHE A 33 -3.46 -2.20 -5.75
N ASN A 34 -2.63 -1.54 -6.58
CA ASN A 34 -2.91 -0.20 -7.11
C ASN A 34 -2.70 -0.17 -8.64
N ASP A 35 -3.50 0.61 -9.37
CA ASP A 35 -3.34 0.78 -10.84
C ASP A 35 -2.03 1.45 -11.25
N ARG A 36 -1.39 2.16 -10.31
CA ARG A 36 -0.16 2.94 -10.53
C ARG A 36 0.73 2.86 -9.31
N ARG A 37 2.03 3.12 -9.49
CA ARG A 37 2.97 3.27 -8.37
C ARG A 37 2.52 4.42 -7.45
N PRO A 38 2.25 4.16 -6.16
CA PRO A 38 1.78 5.20 -5.25
C PRO A 38 2.95 5.98 -4.64
N MET A 39 3.54 6.90 -5.41
CA MET A 39 4.74 7.64 -5.00
C MET A 39 4.58 8.37 -3.65
N PHE A 40 3.47 9.10 -3.46
CA PHE A 40 3.19 9.79 -2.19
C PHE A 40 2.97 8.85 -1.01
N LEU A 41 2.46 7.64 -1.24
CA LEU A 41 2.32 6.65 -0.17
C LEU A 41 3.69 6.21 0.32
N TYR A 42 4.66 5.98 -0.57
CA TYR A 42 6.00 5.54 -0.16
C TYR A 42 6.68 6.53 0.78
N GLU A 43 6.58 7.84 0.50
CA GLU A 43 7.08 8.89 1.41
C GLU A 43 6.44 8.79 2.80
N GLN A 44 5.12 8.57 2.86
CA GLN A 44 4.40 8.39 4.13
C GLN A 44 4.79 7.09 4.85
N LEU A 45 5.05 6.00 4.13
CA LEU A 45 5.51 4.75 4.73
C LEU A 45 6.88 4.90 5.38
N ASP A 46 7.81 5.59 4.71
CA ASP A 46 9.14 5.87 5.23
C ASP A 46 9.07 6.73 6.50
N GLU A 47 8.24 7.78 6.51
CA GLU A 47 8.00 8.63 7.68
C GLU A 47 7.42 7.86 8.88
N LEU A 48 6.56 6.88 8.60
CA LEU A 48 5.93 6.02 9.61
C LEU A 48 6.78 4.80 10.00
N GLY A 49 7.98 4.65 9.42
CA GLY A 49 8.91 3.57 9.70
C GLY A 49 8.47 2.21 9.17
N PHE A 50 7.65 2.17 8.13
CA PHE A 50 7.30 0.94 7.43
C PHE A 50 8.29 0.66 6.30
N GLN A 51 8.58 -0.62 6.10
CA GLN A 51 9.26 -1.12 4.92
C GLN A 51 8.23 -1.56 3.87
N HIS A 52 8.62 -1.51 2.60
CA HIS A 52 7.76 -1.97 1.53
C HIS A 52 8.51 -2.68 0.40
N ARG A 53 7.81 -3.59 -0.28
CA ARG A 53 8.26 -4.26 -1.50
C ARG A 53 7.21 -4.06 -2.59
N THR A 54 7.65 -3.63 -3.77
CA THR A 54 6.75 -3.34 -4.89
C THR A 54 7.07 -4.25 -6.07
N GLU A 55 6.05 -4.89 -6.61
CA GLU A 55 6.13 -5.78 -7.76
C GLU A 55 5.12 -5.38 -8.85
N PRO A 56 5.58 -5.03 -10.07
CA PRO A 56 4.67 -4.81 -11.20
C PRO A 56 3.95 -6.11 -11.58
N GLN A 57 2.67 -6.02 -11.88
CA GLN A 57 1.82 -7.14 -12.27
C GLN A 57 1.61 -7.17 -13.79
N HIS A 58 1.18 -8.32 -14.32
CA HIS A 58 0.96 -8.51 -15.76
C HIS A 58 -0.17 -7.62 -16.32
N ASP A 59 -1.13 -7.22 -15.48
CA ASP A 59 -2.24 -6.33 -15.84
C ASP A 59 -1.86 -4.84 -15.79
N GLY A 60 -0.58 -4.51 -15.54
CA GLY A 60 -0.09 -3.14 -15.39
C GLY A 60 -0.29 -2.56 -13.99
N SER A 61 -0.99 -3.26 -13.09
CA SER A 61 -1.10 -2.86 -11.69
C SER A 61 0.19 -3.13 -10.92
N PHE A 62 0.21 -2.69 -9.66
CA PHE A 62 1.33 -2.90 -8.74
C PHE A 62 0.81 -3.61 -7.50
N LYS A 63 1.48 -4.70 -7.12
CA LYS A 63 1.37 -5.31 -5.80
C LYS A 63 2.40 -4.67 -4.89
N ILE A 64 1.98 -4.16 -3.73
CA ILE A 64 2.87 -3.62 -2.71
C ILE A 64 2.65 -4.41 -1.42
N GLU A 65 3.70 -4.98 -0.86
CA GLU A 65 3.71 -5.57 0.48
C GLU A 65 4.34 -4.57 1.45
N ILE A 66 3.65 -4.27 2.54
CA ILE A 66 4.03 -3.28 3.55
C ILE A 66 4.13 -3.97 4.91
N PHE A 67 5.22 -3.76 5.62
CA PHE A 67 5.55 -4.44 6.89
C PHE A 67 6.50 -3.58 7.73
N ARG A 68 6.73 -3.93 9.00
CA ARG A 68 7.75 -3.30 9.85
C ARG A 68 9.00 -4.16 9.94
#